data_AF-U2J0B7-F1
#
_entry.id   AF-U2J0B7-F1
#
_cell.length_a   1.000
_cell.length_b   1.000
_cell.length_c   1.000
_cell.angle_alpha   90.00
_cell.angle_beta   90.00
_cell.angle_gamma   90.00
#
_symmetry.space_group_name_H-M   'P 1'
#
loop_
_entity.id
_entity.type
_entity.pdbx_description
1 polymer ?
#
loop_
_entity_poly.entity_id
_entity_poly.type
_entity_poly.pdbx_seq_one_letter_code
_entity_poly.pdbx_strand_id
1 'polypeptide(L)'
;MIYFHIPFCKQACHYCDFHFTTSLKYKEDLLLALHKELAVRSHYIEDRRIHSIYFGGGTPSILEASEIQQIIDQVARHFDIDSQAEITMEANPDDLTSEKTNALRQTSINRFSIGIQSFFEEDLLWMNRAHNAQEADTAIKRVQDAGFENITCDLIYGYPLLSDEKWSSNMNKLIQLEVPHISSYAMTVEQRTALAHQIKSGKTPAILDEQAEVQMQMLMETLTSHGYEHYEISNFAKNGRYAIHNTNYWKGKHYLGIGPSAHSYNGVSRSWNIANNAKYMAALQDNTSYQEVEQLTLLDSYNEYIMTSLRTMWGVELREIEERFGTDLQSHFVREIALFVEQQKVQSEPNGSYKLTREGKLFADFIASELFFVPK
;
A
#
# COMPACT_ATOMS: atom_id res chain seq x y z
N MET A 1 -12.52 -1.15 8.28
CA MET A 1 -11.53 -2.11 7.72
C MET A 1 -10.52 -2.51 8.78
N ILE A 2 -9.80 -3.61 8.59
CA ILE A 2 -8.76 -4.04 9.55
C ILE A 2 -7.44 -4.30 8.82
N TYR A 3 -6.35 -3.74 9.34
CA TYR A 3 -4.99 -3.98 8.87
C TYR A 3 -4.20 -4.72 9.95
N PHE A 4 -3.45 -5.75 9.56
CA PHE A 4 -2.49 -6.43 10.42
C PHE A 4 -1.08 -6.18 9.90
N HIS A 5 -0.23 -5.67 10.78
CA HIS A 5 1.19 -5.53 10.53
C HIS A 5 1.95 -6.78 11.04
N ILE A 6 2.42 -7.61 10.13
CA ILE A 6 3.22 -8.81 10.39
C ILE A 6 4.69 -8.49 10.10
N PRO A 7 5.52 -8.19 11.10
CA PRO A 7 6.82 -7.56 10.91
C PRO A 7 7.94 -8.56 10.56
N PHE A 8 7.62 -9.80 10.13
CA PHE A 8 8.65 -10.81 9.88
C PHE A 8 9.05 -10.81 8.42
N CYS A 9 10.36 -10.85 8.14
CA CYS A 9 10.91 -11.01 6.80
C CYS A 9 11.98 -12.11 6.81
N LYS A 10 12.17 -12.83 5.70
CA LYS A 10 13.34 -13.72 5.54
C LYS A 10 14.63 -12.93 5.33
N GLN A 11 14.52 -11.78 4.67
CA GLN A 11 15.65 -10.97 4.24
C GLN A 11 15.35 -9.48 4.32
N ALA A 12 16.38 -8.69 4.64
CA ALA A 12 16.30 -7.23 4.67
C ALA A 12 16.61 -6.65 3.29
N CYS A 13 15.59 -6.20 2.56
CA CYS A 13 15.78 -5.55 1.26
C CYS A 13 16.52 -4.22 1.44
N HIS A 14 17.39 -3.85 0.50
CA HIS A 14 18.25 -2.68 0.64
C HIS A 14 17.48 -1.36 0.75
N TYR A 15 16.33 -1.25 0.11
CA TYR A 15 15.50 -0.03 0.02
C TYR A 15 14.36 0.03 1.06
N CYS A 16 14.08 -1.07 1.76
CA CYS A 16 12.88 -1.15 2.60
C CYS A 16 13.04 -0.31 3.88
N ASP A 17 12.13 0.65 4.08
CA ASP A 17 12.05 1.49 5.29
C ASP A 17 10.87 1.10 6.19
N PHE A 18 10.13 0.03 5.85
CA PHE A 18 9.08 -0.48 6.72
C PHE A 18 9.66 -1.08 8.00
N HIS A 19 8.84 -1.14 9.04
CA HIS A 19 9.19 -1.82 10.28
C HIS A 19 9.21 -3.34 10.06
N PHE A 20 10.36 -3.99 10.24
CA PHE A 20 10.48 -5.44 10.13
C PHE A 20 11.55 -6.03 11.05
N THR A 21 11.60 -7.35 11.12
CA THR A 21 12.64 -8.16 11.74
C THR A 21 12.90 -9.42 10.91
N THR A 22 14.16 -9.83 10.82
CA THR A 22 14.56 -11.09 10.20
C THR A 22 14.57 -12.28 11.17
N SER A 23 14.18 -12.05 12.42
CA SER A 23 14.14 -13.08 13.46
C SER A 23 12.71 -13.54 13.73
N LEU A 24 12.48 -14.84 13.59
CA LEU A 24 11.18 -15.47 13.91
C LEU A 24 11.05 -15.88 15.39
N LYS A 25 12.07 -15.58 16.22
CA LYS A 25 12.15 -16.05 17.62
C LYS A 25 10.87 -15.76 18.44
N TYR A 26 10.24 -14.62 18.20
CA TYR A 26 9.07 -14.16 18.96
C TYR A 26 7.79 -14.17 18.12
N LYS A 27 7.70 -15.02 17.08
CA LYS A 27 6.53 -15.09 16.20
C LYS A 27 5.25 -15.40 16.98
N GLU A 28 5.27 -16.47 17.76
CA GLU A 28 4.10 -16.92 18.52
C GLU A 28 3.65 -15.88 19.55
N ASP A 29 4.59 -15.32 20.32
CA ASP A 29 4.33 -14.25 21.29
C ASP A 29 3.69 -13.03 20.62
N LEU A 30 4.17 -12.66 19.42
CA LEU A 30 3.61 -11.54 18.67
C LEU A 30 2.18 -11.84 18.22
N LEU A 31 1.89 -13.03 17.69
CA LEU A 31 0.54 -13.40 17.28
C LEU A 31 -0.46 -13.34 18.45
N LEU A 32 -0.04 -13.80 19.63
CA LEU A 32 -0.82 -13.66 20.86
C LEU A 32 -1.06 -12.18 21.23
N ALA A 33 -0.05 -11.33 21.06
CA ALA A 33 -0.18 -9.89 21.27
C ALA A 33 -1.17 -9.26 20.27
N LEU A 34 -1.16 -9.66 18.99
CA LEU A 34 -2.13 -9.18 17.99
C LEU A 34 -3.56 -9.52 18.40
N HIS A 35 -3.80 -10.74 18.89
CA HIS A 35 -5.13 -11.15 19.37
C HIS A 35 -5.57 -10.33 20.59
N LYS A 36 -4.66 -10.08 21.53
CA LYS A 36 -4.94 -9.24 22.70
C LYS A 36 -5.27 -7.81 22.29
N GLU A 37 -4.48 -7.21 21.39
CA GLU A 37 -4.72 -5.86 20.90
C GLU A 37 -6.08 -5.77 20.19
N LEU A 38 -6.38 -6.70 19.28
CA LEU A 38 -7.66 -6.74 18.56
C LEU A 38 -8.85 -6.75 19.53
N ALA A 39 -8.79 -7.57 20.58
CA ALA A 39 -9.85 -7.62 21.58
C ALA A 39 -10.01 -6.28 22.30
N VAL A 40 -8.90 -5.69 22.75
CA VAL A 40 -8.86 -4.40 23.46
C VAL A 40 -9.36 -3.25 22.58
N ARG A 41 -9.01 -3.25 21.29
CA ARG A 41 -9.28 -2.15 20.36
C ARG A 41 -10.49 -2.38 19.47
N SER A 42 -11.25 -3.45 19.67
CA SER A 42 -12.41 -3.78 18.83
C SER A 42 -13.48 -2.67 18.77
N HIS A 43 -13.48 -1.74 19.72
CA HIS A 43 -14.38 -0.58 19.77
C HIS A 43 -13.80 0.71 19.17
N TYR A 44 -12.59 0.68 18.60
CA TYR A 44 -11.92 1.86 18.05
C TYR A 44 -12.62 2.41 16.80
N ILE A 45 -13.18 1.51 15.98
CA ILE A 45 -14.05 1.85 14.84
C ILE A 45 -15.50 1.56 15.21
N GLU A 46 -16.40 2.46 14.83
CA GLU A 46 -17.85 2.33 15.10
C GLU A 46 -18.49 1.24 14.24
N ASP A 47 -18.07 1.13 12.97
CA ASP A 47 -18.59 0.15 12.04
C ASP A 47 -18.16 -1.26 12.46
N ARG A 48 -19.16 -2.10 12.74
CA ARG A 48 -18.95 -3.50 13.11
C ARG A 48 -18.90 -4.43 11.91
N ARG A 49 -19.27 -3.95 10.71
CA ARG A 49 -19.18 -4.71 9.47
C ARG A 49 -17.85 -4.44 8.78
N ILE A 50 -17.10 -5.49 8.50
CA ILE A 50 -15.77 -5.38 7.89
C ILE A 50 -15.84 -5.82 6.43
N HIS A 51 -15.57 -4.88 5.54
CA HIS A 51 -15.51 -5.11 4.09
C HIS A 51 -14.11 -5.45 3.58
N SER A 52 -13.06 -5.25 4.39
CA SER A 52 -11.71 -5.67 4.03
C SER A 52 -10.81 -5.93 5.23
N ILE A 53 -9.98 -6.97 5.08
CA ILE A 53 -8.89 -7.32 5.99
C ILE A 53 -7.62 -7.38 5.16
N TYR A 54 -6.55 -6.76 5.65
CA TYR A 54 -5.27 -6.72 4.94
C TYR A 54 -4.14 -7.15 5.86
N PHE A 55 -3.43 -8.19 5.46
CA PHE A 55 -2.18 -8.61 6.08
C PHE A 55 -1.02 -8.02 5.29
N GLY A 56 -0.23 -7.16 5.94
CA GLY A 56 0.98 -6.57 5.34
C GLY A 56 2.10 -6.37 6.35
N GLY A 57 3.07 -5.52 6.00
CA GLY A 57 4.14 -5.08 6.90
C GLY A 57 5.51 -5.58 6.45
N GLY A 58 6.04 -6.59 7.14
CA GLY A 58 7.21 -7.32 6.67
C GLY A 58 6.82 -8.27 5.53
N THR A 59 6.53 -9.52 5.84
CA THR A 59 6.09 -10.53 4.87
C THR A 59 5.12 -11.50 5.55
N PRO A 60 3.80 -11.24 5.44
CA PRO A 60 2.77 -12.11 6.02
C PRO A 60 2.78 -13.56 5.52
N SER A 61 3.24 -13.83 4.29
CA SER A 61 3.34 -15.19 3.73
C SER A 61 4.27 -16.13 4.49
N ILE A 62 5.10 -15.61 5.41
CA ILE A 62 5.89 -16.41 6.36
C ILE A 62 4.98 -17.15 7.36
N LEU A 63 3.81 -16.60 7.68
CA LEU A 63 2.86 -17.25 8.59
C LEU A 63 2.22 -18.46 7.93
N GLU A 64 1.95 -19.51 8.71
CA GLU A 64 1.20 -20.66 8.25
C GLU A 64 -0.26 -20.33 7.96
N ALA A 65 -0.87 -21.06 7.02
CA ALA A 65 -2.27 -20.87 6.67
C ALA A 65 -3.20 -20.97 7.89
N SER A 66 -2.89 -21.85 8.84
CA SER A 66 -3.60 -21.97 10.11
C SER A 66 -3.44 -20.75 11.01
N GLU A 67 -2.26 -20.13 11.05
CA GLU A 67 -2.00 -18.91 11.83
C GLU A 67 -2.79 -17.74 11.25
N ILE A 68 -2.81 -17.60 9.91
CA ILE A 68 -3.63 -16.61 9.21
C ILE A 68 -5.12 -16.81 9.52
N GLN A 69 -5.62 -18.05 9.38
CA GLN A 69 -7.03 -18.34 9.65
C GLN A 69 -7.40 -18.07 11.10
N GLN A 70 -6.52 -18.38 12.06
CA GLN A 70 -6.75 -18.05 13.48
C GLN A 70 -6.89 -16.53 13.72
N ILE A 71 -6.12 -15.69 13.02
CA ILE A 71 -6.27 -14.23 13.12
C ILE A 71 -7.63 -13.79 12.54
N ILE A 72 -8.03 -14.32 11.39
CA ILE A 72 -9.34 -14.04 10.78
C ILE A 72 -10.49 -14.48 11.71
N ASP A 73 -10.36 -15.65 12.33
CA ASP A 73 -11.33 -16.16 13.30
C ASP A 73 -11.44 -15.25 14.53
N GLN A 74 -10.33 -14.66 15.00
CA GLN A 74 -10.40 -13.66 16.07
C GLN A 74 -11.11 -12.39 15.62
N VAL A 75 -10.92 -11.94 14.38
CA VAL A 75 -11.70 -10.81 13.83
C VAL A 75 -13.18 -11.13 13.86
N ALA A 76 -13.59 -12.33 13.41
CA ALA A 76 -14.98 -12.77 13.36
C ALA A 76 -15.67 -12.82 14.75
N ARG A 77 -14.90 -12.91 15.85
CA ARG A 77 -15.45 -12.87 17.22
C ARG A 77 -15.88 -11.47 17.64
N HIS A 78 -15.30 -10.44 17.04
CA HIS A 78 -15.55 -9.05 17.40
C HIS A 78 -16.32 -8.30 16.31
N PHE A 79 -16.20 -8.71 15.05
CA PHE A 79 -16.75 -8.01 13.90
C PHE A 79 -17.56 -8.96 13.02
N ASP A 80 -18.55 -8.42 12.31
CA ASP A 80 -19.25 -9.10 11.24
C ASP A 80 -18.43 -8.95 9.95
N ILE A 81 -17.80 -10.04 9.49
CA ILE A 81 -17.03 -10.00 8.24
C ILE A 81 -17.99 -10.17 7.08
N ASP A 82 -18.04 -9.20 6.18
CA ASP A 82 -18.87 -9.27 4.99
C ASP A 82 -18.54 -10.53 4.18
N SER A 83 -19.57 -11.25 3.72
CA SER A 83 -19.40 -12.42 2.84
C SER A 83 -18.63 -12.12 1.55
N GLN A 84 -18.59 -10.85 1.12
CA GLN A 84 -17.86 -10.36 -0.03
C GLN A 84 -16.62 -9.54 0.37
N ALA A 85 -16.17 -9.64 1.63
CA ALA A 85 -15.01 -8.91 2.10
C ALA A 85 -13.76 -9.29 1.30
N GLU A 86 -12.96 -8.29 0.94
CA GLU A 86 -11.63 -8.53 0.38
C GLU A 86 -10.66 -8.86 1.52
N ILE A 87 -10.08 -10.06 1.49
CA ILE A 87 -9.08 -10.49 2.46
C ILE A 87 -7.77 -10.68 1.71
N THR A 88 -6.91 -9.67 1.83
CA THR A 88 -5.63 -9.57 1.11
C THR A 88 -4.48 -10.04 1.98
N MET A 89 -3.57 -10.81 1.40
CA MET A 89 -2.28 -11.11 2.00
C MET A 89 -1.12 -10.66 1.09
N GLU A 90 -0.20 -9.87 1.65
CA GLU A 90 1.11 -9.63 1.03
C GLU A 90 1.97 -10.90 1.07
N ALA A 91 2.69 -11.16 -0.01
CA ALA A 91 3.53 -12.33 -0.14
C ALA A 91 4.82 -12.07 -0.91
N ASN A 92 5.91 -12.76 -0.51
CA ASN A 92 7.10 -12.88 -1.34
C ASN A 92 7.02 -14.12 -2.23
N PRO A 93 7.58 -14.09 -3.45
CA PRO A 93 7.55 -15.23 -4.37
C PRO A 93 8.11 -16.54 -3.82
N ASP A 94 9.18 -16.48 -3.00
CA ASP A 94 9.83 -17.67 -2.44
C ASP A 94 8.99 -18.37 -1.35
N ASP A 95 7.99 -17.70 -0.78
CA ASP A 95 7.04 -18.30 0.16
C ASP A 95 5.88 -19.04 -0.55
N LEU A 96 5.63 -18.74 -1.83
CA LEU A 96 4.48 -19.22 -2.58
C LEU A 96 4.80 -20.55 -3.28
N THR A 97 5.04 -21.59 -2.48
CA THR A 97 5.12 -22.98 -2.98
C THR A 97 3.72 -23.51 -3.30
N SER A 98 3.63 -24.59 -4.08
CA SER A 98 2.36 -25.23 -4.39
C SER A 98 1.64 -25.74 -3.13
N GLU A 99 2.38 -26.22 -2.14
CA GLU A 99 1.83 -26.63 -0.85
C GLU A 99 1.24 -25.43 -0.10
N LYS A 100 1.97 -24.30 -0.09
CA LYS A 100 1.54 -23.08 0.59
C LYS A 100 0.29 -22.49 -0.04
N THR A 101 0.26 -22.34 -1.36
CA THR A 101 -0.90 -21.78 -2.07
C THR A 101 -2.14 -22.66 -1.88
N ASN A 102 -1.99 -23.99 -1.95
CA ASN A 102 -3.08 -24.93 -1.68
C ASN A 102 -3.57 -24.88 -0.24
N ALA A 103 -2.67 -24.72 0.74
CA ALA A 103 -3.07 -24.54 2.14
C ALA A 103 -3.83 -23.22 2.34
N LEU A 104 -3.38 -22.13 1.71
CA LEU A 104 -4.04 -20.82 1.77
C LEU A 104 -5.42 -20.82 1.10
N ARG A 105 -5.67 -21.68 0.09
CA ARG A 105 -7.03 -21.88 -0.46
C ARG A 105 -8.03 -22.43 0.55
N GLN A 106 -7.56 -23.05 1.63
CA GLN A 106 -8.44 -23.52 2.72
C GLN A 106 -8.74 -22.44 3.76
N THR A 107 -8.23 -21.22 3.55
CA THR A 107 -8.49 -20.06 4.40
C THR A 107 -9.47 -19.10 3.73
N SER A 108 -9.84 -18.03 4.44
CA SER A 108 -10.68 -16.97 3.89
C SER A 108 -9.92 -15.97 3.00
N ILE A 109 -8.59 -16.12 2.82
CA ILE A 109 -7.82 -15.29 1.88
C ILE A 109 -8.42 -15.44 0.48
N ASN A 110 -8.68 -14.32 -0.19
CA ASN A 110 -9.22 -14.28 -1.55
C ASN A 110 -8.46 -13.33 -2.48
N ARG A 111 -7.39 -12.69 -1.99
CA ARG A 111 -6.53 -11.79 -2.77
C ARG A 111 -5.07 -11.84 -2.31
N PHE A 112 -4.14 -11.73 -3.26
CA PHE A 112 -2.71 -11.55 -2.98
C PHE A 112 -2.18 -10.21 -3.46
N SER A 113 -1.19 -9.68 -2.73
CA SER A 113 -0.23 -8.71 -3.27
C SER A 113 1.15 -9.35 -3.27
N ILE A 114 1.73 -9.57 -4.45
CA ILE A 114 2.98 -10.32 -4.60
C ILE A 114 4.10 -9.34 -4.93
N GLY A 115 5.10 -9.26 -4.04
CA GLY A 115 6.27 -8.41 -4.18
C GLY A 115 7.25 -8.92 -5.23
N ILE A 116 6.95 -8.76 -6.52
CA ILE A 116 7.79 -9.22 -7.64
C ILE A 116 9.03 -8.35 -7.81
N GLN A 117 8.81 -7.03 -7.85
CA GLN A 117 9.77 -5.95 -8.05
C GLN A 117 10.46 -5.95 -9.42
N SER A 118 11.05 -7.07 -9.83
CA SER A 118 11.65 -7.28 -11.16
C SER A 118 11.68 -8.77 -11.51
N PHE A 119 11.65 -9.09 -12.80
CA PHE A 119 11.90 -10.43 -13.34
C PHE A 119 13.37 -10.66 -13.73
N PHE A 120 14.27 -9.74 -13.41
CA PHE A 120 15.69 -9.84 -13.72
C PHE A 120 16.51 -10.13 -12.47
N GLU A 121 17.35 -11.17 -12.54
CA GLU A 121 18.14 -11.66 -11.40
C GLU A 121 19.05 -10.58 -10.80
N GLU A 122 19.75 -9.84 -11.65
CA GLU A 122 20.67 -8.78 -11.21
C GLU A 122 19.97 -7.64 -10.47
N ASP A 123 18.72 -7.35 -10.84
CA ASP A 123 17.92 -6.33 -10.16
C ASP A 123 17.52 -6.81 -8.75
N LEU A 124 17.11 -8.08 -8.64
CA LEU A 124 16.73 -8.71 -7.36
C LEU A 124 17.93 -8.82 -6.41
N LEU A 125 19.11 -9.17 -6.93
CA LEU A 125 20.37 -9.18 -6.18
C LEU A 125 20.75 -7.77 -5.72
N TRP A 126 20.64 -6.76 -6.60
CA TRP A 126 20.91 -5.38 -6.23
C TRP A 126 19.95 -4.86 -5.15
N MET A 127 18.68 -5.29 -5.17
CA MET A 127 17.68 -5.00 -4.15
C MET A 127 17.84 -5.83 -2.86
N ASN A 128 18.69 -6.86 -2.86
CA ASN A 128 18.82 -7.86 -1.81
C ASN A 128 17.48 -8.55 -1.49
N ARG A 129 16.77 -9.00 -2.53
CA ARG A 129 15.54 -9.79 -2.41
C ARG A 129 15.85 -11.24 -2.01
N ALA A 130 14.91 -11.87 -1.30
CA ALA A 130 15.02 -13.28 -0.91
C ALA A 130 14.75 -14.23 -2.08
N HIS A 131 13.94 -13.79 -3.05
CA HIS A 131 13.54 -14.58 -4.21
C HIS A 131 14.42 -14.29 -5.44
N ASN A 132 14.48 -15.25 -6.36
CA ASN A 132 15.15 -15.13 -7.66
C ASN A 132 14.17 -14.92 -8.82
N ALA A 133 14.69 -14.66 -10.02
CA ALA A 133 13.87 -14.38 -11.21
C ALA A 133 12.92 -15.52 -11.60
N GLN A 134 13.33 -16.78 -11.39
CA GLN A 134 12.49 -17.95 -11.67
C GLN A 134 11.35 -18.08 -10.65
N GLU A 135 11.63 -17.79 -9.38
CA GLU A 135 10.62 -17.77 -8.31
C GLU A 135 9.58 -16.68 -8.56
N ALA A 136 10.00 -15.49 -9.01
CA ALA A 136 9.07 -14.43 -9.42
C ALA A 136 8.04 -14.89 -10.46
N ASP A 137 8.48 -15.55 -11.53
CA ASP A 137 7.58 -16.07 -12.58
C ASP A 137 6.72 -17.24 -12.07
N THR A 138 7.32 -18.19 -11.36
CA THR A 138 6.63 -19.42 -10.94
C THR A 138 5.63 -19.18 -9.80
N ALA A 139 5.88 -18.21 -8.93
CA ALA A 139 4.96 -17.87 -7.83
C ALA A 139 3.60 -17.38 -8.36
N ILE A 140 3.61 -16.49 -9.36
CA ILE A 140 2.36 -15.98 -9.97
C ILE A 140 1.55 -17.14 -10.54
N LYS A 141 2.21 -18.02 -11.31
CA LYS A 141 1.58 -19.21 -11.90
C LYS A 141 1.00 -20.14 -10.84
N ARG A 142 1.73 -20.42 -9.76
CA ARG A 142 1.23 -21.27 -8.67
C ARG A 142 0.02 -20.69 -7.95
N VAL A 143 -0.02 -19.36 -7.78
CA VAL A 143 -1.18 -18.68 -7.19
C VAL A 143 -2.39 -18.78 -8.13
N GLN A 144 -2.18 -18.58 -9.43
CA GLN A 144 -3.23 -18.77 -10.45
C GLN A 144 -3.71 -20.22 -10.55
N ASP A 145 -2.79 -21.19 -10.58
CA ASP A 145 -3.08 -22.64 -10.63
C ASP A 145 -3.86 -23.12 -9.39
N ALA A 146 -3.63 -22.50 -8.23
CA ALA A 146 -4.41 -22.74 -7.02
C ALA A 146 -5.84 -22.15 -7.09
N GLY A 147 -6.16 -21.40 -8.14
CA GLY A 147 -7.47 -20.80 -8.39
C GLY A 147 -7.68 -19.43 -7.77
N PHE A 148 -6.59 -18.70 -7.44
CA PHE A 148 -6.71 -17.29 -7.06
C PHE A 148 -6.71 -16.43 -8.32
N GLU A 149 -7.78 -15.66 -8.51
CA GLU A 149 -7.91 -14.75 -9.65
C GLU A 149 -7.67 -13.29 -9.29
N ASN A 150 -7.74 -12.92 -8.02
CA ASN A 150 -7.52 -11.55 -7.57
C ASN A 150 -6.08 -11.40 -7.08
N ILE A 151 -5.19 -10.99 -7.98
CA ILE A 151 -3.75 -10.92 -7.73
C ILE A 151 -3.26 -9.53 -8.10
N THR A 152 -2.48 -8.94 -7.20
CA THR A 152 -1.57 -7.85 -7.49
C THR A 152 -0.16 -8.36 -7.64
N CYS A 153 0.56 -7.81 -8.62
CA CYS A 153 2.02 -7.90 -8.66
C CYS A 153 2.60 -6.50 -8.48
N ASP A 154 3.49 -6.37 -7.51
CA ASP A 154 4.18 -5.12 -7.22
C ASP A 154 5.48 -5.05 -8.03
N LEU A 155 5.70 -3.92 -8.70
CA LEU A 155 6.93 -3.58 -9.42
C LEU A 155 7.56 -2.33 -8.81
N ILE A 156 8.88 -2.18 -8.97
CA ILE A 156 9.58 -0.95 -8.63
C ILE A 156 10.27 -0.43 -9.90
N TYR A 157 10.30 0.89 -10.09
CA TYR A 157 10.99 1.54 -11.21
C TYR A 157 11.90 2.68 -10.75
N GLY A 158 12.68 3.25 -11.66
CA GLY A 158 13.58 4.38 -11.37
C GLY A 158 14.88 4.01 -10.64
N TYR A 159 15.25 2.72 -10.57
CA TYR A 159 16.54 2.32 -9.99
C TYR A 159 17.65 2.19 -11.05
N PRO A 160 18.94 2.35 -10.69
CA PRO A 160 20.01 2.58 -11.67
C PRO A 160 20.25 1.45 -12.68
N LEU A 161 19.88 0.22 -12.34
CA LEU A 161 20.04 -0.96 -13.21
C LEU A 161 18.85 -1.18 -14.17
N LEU A 162 17.73 -0.48 -13.96
CA LEU A 162 16.52 -0.65 -14.74
C LEU A 162 16.60 0.16 -16.04
N SER A 163 17.02 -0.48 -17.13
CA SER A 163 16.87 0.12 -18.45
C SER A 163 15.41 0.15 -18.89
N ASP A 164 15.09 1.00 -19.86
CA ASP A 164 13.74 1.12 -20.41
C ASP A 164 13.27 -0.16 -21.12
N GLU A 165 14.20 -0.92 -21.71
CA GLU A 165 13.92 -2.25 -22.27
C GLU A 165 13.55 -3.27 -21.19
N LYS A 166 14.29 -3.30 -20.08
CA LYS A 166 13.94 -4.15 -18.94
C LYS A 166 12.61 -3.75 -18.34
N TRP A 167 12.34 -2.45 -18.22
CA TRP A 167 11.09 -1.94 -17.70
C TRP A 167 9.90 -2.36 -18.55
N SER A 168 10.03 -2.20 -19.87
CA SER A 168 9.05 -2.69 -20.84
C SER A 168 8.84 -4.20 -20.72
N SER A 169 9.91 -4.98 -20.55
CA SER A 169 9.84 -6.43 -20.39
C SER A 169 9.11 -6.85 -19.09
N ASN A 170 9.38 -6.18 -17.96
CA ASN A 170 8.70 -6.42 -16.68
C ASN A 170 7.19 -6.20 -16.80
N MET A 171 6.76 -5.09 -17.41
CA MET A 171 5.34 -4.79 -17.63
C MET A 171 4.68 -5.80 -18.58
N ASN A 172 5.31 -6.06 -19.73
CA ASN A 172 4.80 -7.02 -20.72
C ASN A 172 4.64 -8.42 -20.14
N LYS A 173 5.52 -8.83 -19.22
CA LYS A 173 5.42 -10.11 -18.53
C LYS A 173 4.14 -10.21 -17.70
N LEU A 174 3.81 -9.19 -16.91
CA LEU A 174 2.58 -9.18 -16.10
C LEU A 174 1.32 -9.12 -16.96
N ILE A 175 1.37 -8.37 -18.08
CA ILE A 175 0.28 -8.32 -19.07
C ILE A 175 0.04 -9.71 -19.68
N GLN A 176 1.11 -10.42 -20.08
CA GLN A 176 1.02 -11.76 -20.66
C GLN A 176 0.52 -12.81 -19.66
N LEU A 177 0.82 -12.64 -18.38
CA LEU A 177 0.29 -13.48 -17.30
C LEU A 177 -1.14 -13.09 -16.89
N GLU A 178 -1.75 -12.10 -17.56
CA GLU A 178 -3.10 -11.60 -17.29
C GLU A 178 -3.33 -11.19 -15.83
N VAL A 179 -2.30 -10.63 -15.18
CA VAL A 179 -2.41 -10.16 -13.80
C VAL A 179 -3.41 -9.00 -13.75
N PRO A 180 -4.50 -9.08 -12.98
CA PRO A 180 -5.59 -8.11 -13.07
C PRO A 180 -5.26 -6.76 -12.41
N HIS A 181 -4.27 -6.72 -11.51
CA HIS A 181 -3.87 -5.53 -10.79
C HIS A 181 -2.34 -5.42 -10.70
N ILE A 182 -1.80 -4.24 -10.98
CA ILE A 182 -0.37 -3.96 -10.94
C ILE A 182 -0.16 -2.73 -10.06
N SER A 183 0.67 -2.87 -9.03
CA SER A 183 1.20 -1.75 -8.26
C SER A 183 2.61 -1.47 -8.75
N SER A 184 2.95 -0.21 -8.99
CA SER A 184 4.28 0.20 -9.43
C SER A 184 4.73 1.42 -8.64
N TYR A 185 5.87 1.29 -7.96
CA TYR A 185 6.42 2.32 -7.09
C TYR A 185 7.72 2.88 -7.66
N ALA A 186 7.89 4.20 -7.61
CA ALA A 186 9.20 4.80 -7.86
C ALA A 186 10.16 4.40 -6.73
N MET A 187 11.41 4.12 -7.07
CA MET A 187 12.46 3.89 -6.09
C MET A 187 12.72 5.18 -5.31
N THR A 188 12.42 5.17 -4.01
CA THR A 188 12.76 6.26 -3.10
C THR A 188 13.94 5.88 -2.21
N VAL A 189 14.73 6.87 -1.79
CA VAL A 189 15.92 6.66 -0.94
C VAL A 189 15.65 7.20 0.46
N GLU A 190 15.25 6.32 1.36
CA GLU A 190 15.03 6.69 2.76
C GLU A 190 16.33 6.67 3.56
N GLN A 191 16.57 7.72 4.37
CA GLN A 191 17.87 7.99 4.98
C GLN A 191 18.41 6.87 5.88
N ARG A 192 17.52 6.05 6.45
CA ARG A 192 17.87 4.96 7.38
C ARG A 192 18.14 3.62 6.68
N THR A 193 17.99 3.56 5.37
CA THR A 193 18.10 2.32 4.59
C THR A 193 19.54 1.98 4.22
N ALA A 194 19.78 0.70 3.88
CA ALA A 194 21.07 0.27 3.37
C ALA A 194 21.40 0.92 2.02
N LEU A 195 20.37 1.16 1.18
CA LEU A 195 20.51 1.86 -0.10
C LEU A 195 21.06 3.28 0.09
N ALA A 196 20.51 4.07 1.03
CA ALA A 196 21.01 5.41 1.33
C ALA A 196 22.49 5.40 1.74
N HIS A 197 22.90 4.42 2.55
CA HIS A 197 24.31 4.24 2.92
C HIS A 197 25.19 3.84 1.71
N GLN A 198 24.72 2.93 0.86
CA GLN A 198 25.44 2.50 -0.35
C GLN A 198 25.65 3.67 -1.31
N ILE A 199 24.63 4.51 -1.54
CA ILE A 199 24.73 5.72 -2.36
C ILE A 199 25.73 6.70 -1.74
N LYS A 200 25.60 7.02 -0.45
CA LYS A 200 26.49 7.93 0.26
C LYS A 200 27.95 7.48 0.25
N SER A 201 28.18 6.16 0.26
CA SER A 201 29.52 5.57 0.20
C SER A 201 30.06 5.35 -1.23
N GLY A 202 29.28 5.66 -2.26
CA GLY A 202 29.65 5.47 -3.68
C GLY A 202 29.63 4.01 -4.15
N LYS A 203 29.02 3.09 -3.39
CA LYS A 203 28.87 1.67 -3.77
C LYS A 203 27.85 1.45 -4.88
N THR A 204 26.86 2.33 -4.98
CA THR A 204 25.86 2.33 -6.06
C THR A 204 25.59 3.78 -6.50
N PRO A 205 25.22 4.03 -7.77
CA PRO A 205 24.82 5.36 -8.22
C PRO A 205 23.61 5.89 -7.45
N ALA A 206 23.48 7.22 -7.42
CA ALA A 206 22.27 7.87 -6.92
C ALA A 206 21.07 7.58 -7.84
N ILE A 207 19.87 7.68 -7.28
CA ILE A 207 18.61 7.64 -8.02
C ILE A 207 18.47 8.94 -8.82
N LEU A 208 17.97 8.84 -10.06
CA LEU A 208 17.80 9.97 -10.97
C LEU A 208 16.31 10.20 -11.23
N ASP A 209 15.81 11.40 -10.89
CA ASP A 209 14.41 11.77 -11.09
C ASP A 209 13.99 11.72 -12.56
N GLU A 210 14.88 12.11 -13.48
CA GLU A 210 14.65 12.04 -14.94
C GLU A 210 14.35 10.60 -15.40
N GLN A 211 15.06 9.60 -14.87
CA GLN A 211 14.81 8.21 -15.19
C GLN A 211 13.44 7.76 -14.65
N ALA A 212 13.13 8.10 -13.40
CA ALA A 212 11.84 7.76 -12.80
C ALA A 212 10.67 8.42 -13.55
N GLU A 213 10.83 9.66 -14.00
CA GLU A 213 9.84 10.38 -14.80
C GLU A 213 9.56 9.67 -16.14
N VAL A 214 10.61 9.37 -16.91
CA VAL A 214 10.49 8.63 -18.18
C VAL A 214 9.79 7.28 -17.97
N GLN A 215 10.20 6.53 -16.96
CA GLN A 215 9.65 5.20 -16.69
C GLN A 215 8.22 5.25 -16.16
N MET A 216 7.82 6.29 -15.42
CA MET A 216 6.44 6.53 -15.03
C MET A 216 5.57 6.85 -16.25
N GLN A 217 6.08 7.64 -17.20
CA GLN A 217 5.35 7.91 -18.45
C GLN A 217 5.17 6.64 -19.29
N MET A 218 6.21 5.81 -19.41
CA MET A 218 6.13 4.49 -20.07
C MET A 218 5.09 3.60 -19.39
N LEU A 219 5.12 3.52 -18.06
CA LEU A 219 4.18 2.73 -17.27
C LEU A 219 2.73 3.12 -17.54
N MET A 220 2.43 4.43 -17.47
CA MET A 220 1.09 4.93 -17.77
C MET A 220 0.66 4.56 -19.18
N GLU A 221 1.53 4.71 -20.19
CA GLU A 221 1.21 4.39 -21.58
C GLU A 221 0.97 2.91 -21.82
N THR A 222 1.90 2.07 -21.36
CA THR A 222 1.88 0.64 -21.60
C THR A 222 0.66 0.02 -20.92
N LEU A 223 0.40 0.31 -19.65
CA LEU A 223 -0.73 -0.32 -18.96
C LEU A 223 -2.08 0.19 -19.46
N THR A 224 -2.24 1.49 -19.72
CA THR A 224 -3.52 2.02 -20.22
C THR A 224 -3.85 1.55 -21.64
N SER A 225 -2.85 1.43 -22.52
CA SER A 225 -3.04 0.86 -23.87
C SER A 225 -3.43 -0.62 -23.86
N HIS A 226 -3.16 -1.34 -22.76
CA HIS A 226 -3.56 -2.74 -22.55
C HIS A 226 -4.84 -2.89 -21.70
N GLY A 227 -5.56 -1.78 -21.48
CA GLY A 227 -6.87 -1.75 -20.85
C GLY A 227 -6.85 -1.71 -19.32
N TYR A 228 -5.71 -1.37 -18.70
CA TYR A 228 -5.68 -1.09 -17.27
C TYR A 228 -6.11 0.35 -16.99
N GLU A 229 -6.87 0.51 -15.93
CA GLU A 229 -7.32 1.78 -15.38
C GLU A 229 -6.30 2.28 -14.35
N HIS A 230 -5.69 3.43 -14.61
CA HIS A 230 -4.74 4.08 -13.69
C HIS A 230 -5.51 4.82 -12.58
N TYR A 231 -5.99 4.06 -11.60
CA TYR A 231 -6.98 4.52 -10.61
C TYR A 231 -6.37 5.24 -9.40
N GLU A 232 -5.08 5.02 -9.12
CA GLU A 232 -4.26 5.79 -8.17
C GLU A 232 -2.82 5.89 -8.70
N ILE A 233 -2.04 6.88 -8.28
CA ILE A 233 -0.66 7.15 -8.77
C ILE A 233 0.18 5.88 -8.98
N SER A 234 0.20 4.96 -8.01
CA SER A 234 0.98 3.73 -8.10
C SER A 234 0.18 2.53 -8.58
N ASN A 235 -1.14 2.62 -8.73
CA ASN A 235 -2.00 1.45 -8.89
C ASN A 235 -2.81 1.43 -10.19
N PHE A 236 -2.77 0.27 -10.84
CA PHE A 236 -3.45 -0.02 -12.10
C PHE A 236 -4.30 -1.27 -11.95
N ALA A 237 -5.53 -1.24 -12.45
CA ALA A 237 -6.42 -2.40 -12.38
C ALA A 237 -7.19 -2.61 -13.67
N LYS A 238 -7.53 -3.85 -13.98
CA LYS A 238 -8.37 -4.21 -15.13
C LYS A 238 -9.75 -4.65 -14.66
N ASN A 239 -10.77 -4.34 -15.43
CA ASN A 239 -12.15 -4.80 -15.20
C ASN A 239 -12.68 -4.47 -13.79
N GLY A 240 -12.35 -3.29 -13.25
CA GLY A 240 -12.77 -2.88 -11.91
C GLY A 240 -12.20 -3.70 -10.75
N ARG A 241 -11.13 -4.51 -10.96
CA ARG A 241 -10.42 -5.26 -9.89
C ARG A 241 -9.51 -4.34 -9.05
N TYR A 242 -10.04 -3.20 -8.61
CA TYR A 242 -9.32 -2.30 -7.71
C TYR A 242 -9.08 -3.00 -6.37
N ALA A 243 -7.93 -2.73 -5.75
CA ALA A 243 -7.65 -3.17 -4.39
C ALA A 243 -8.60 -2.46 -3.43
N ILE A 244 -9.60 -3.16 -2.86
CA ILE A 244 -10.64 -2.53 -2.02
C ILE A 244 -10.00 -1.90 -0.78
N HIS A 245 -9.10 -2.62 -0.10
CA HIS A 245 -8.48 -2.13 1.13
C HIS A 245 -7.64 -0.87 0.87
N ASN A 246 -6.82 -0.88 -0.17
CA ASN A 246 -5.99 0.27 -0.55
C ASN A 246 -6.84 1.45 -1.06
N THR A 247 -7.84 1.19 -1.90
CA THR A 247 -8.82 2.20 -2.38
C THR A 247 -9.48 2.94 -1.23
N ASN A 248 -9.80 2.23 -0.16
CA ASN A 248 -10.48 2.80 0.98
C ASN A 248 -9.57 3.70 1.84
N TYR A 249 -8.25 3.51 1.85
CA TYR A 249 -7.33 4.51 2.42
C TYR A 249 -7.45 5.84 1.67
N TRP A 250 -7.46 5.79 0.33
CA TRP A 250 -7.59 6.99 -0.51
C TRP A 250 -8.96 7.66 -0.41
N LYS A 251 -10.00 6.90 -0.04
CA LYS A 251 -11.36 7.40 0.21
C LYS A 251 -11.60 7.83 1.67
N GLY A 252 -10.55 7.88 2.50
CA GLY A 252 -10.65 8.29 3.90
C GLY A 252 -11.56 7.41 4.76
N LYS A 253 -11.68 6.11 4.44
CA LYS A 253 -12.49 5.18 5.24
C LYS A 253 -11.77 4.82 6.53
N HIS A 254 -12.55 4.56 7.58
CA HIS A 254 -12.01 4.24 8.89
C HIS A 254 -11.38 2.84 8.93
N TYR A 255 -10.26 2.72 9.63
CA TYR A 255 -9.55 1.46 9.79
C TYR A 255 -8.89 1.31 11.14
N LEU A 256 -8.85 0.06 11.59
CA LEU A 256 -8.12 -0.38 12.77
C LEU A 256 -6.87 -1.13 12.32
N GLY A 257 -5.69 -0.58 12.60
CA GLY A 257 -4.42 -1.27 12.43
C GLY A 257 -4.00 -1.95 13.71
N ILE A 258 -3.57 -3.20 13.60
CA ILE A 258 -3.14 -4.08 14.69
C ILE A 258 -1.72 -4.54 14.42
N GLY A 259 -0.88 -4.56 15.45
CA GLY A 259 0.53 -4.96 15.36
C GLY A 259 1.50 -3.80 15.47
N PRO A 260 2.81 -4.08 15.62
CA PRO A 260 3.83 -3.06 15.81
C PRO A 260 3.88 -2.13 14.58
N SER A 261 4.09 -0.83 14.79
CA SER A 261 4.00 0.23 13.75
C SER A 261 2.66 0.37 13.02
N ALA A 262 1.63 -0.42 13.33
CA ALA A 262 0.35 -0.33 12.63
C ALA A 262 -0.32 1.02 12.93
N HIS A 263 -0.82 1.67 11.88
CA HIS A 263 -1.58 2.91 11.96
C HIS A 263 -3.08 2.62 12.01
N SER A 264 -3.85 3.50 12.63
CA SER A 264 -5.32 3.45 12.67
C SER A 264 -5.90 4.84 12.46
N TYR A 265 -7.12 4.88 11.92
CA TYR A 265 -7.86 6.12 11.68
C TYR A 265 -9.35 5.90 11.88
N ASN A 266 -10.01 6.76 12.66
CA ASN A 266 -11.44 6.65 12.97
C ASN A 266 -12.27 7.87 12.56
N GLY A 267 -11.74 8.74 11.69
CA GLY A 267 -12.42 9.96 11.24
C GLY A 267 -12.06 11.20 12.06
N VAL A 268 -11.80 11.03 13.36
CA VAL A 268 -11.52 12.15 14.29
C VAL A 268 -10.08 12.15 14.81
N SER A 269 -9.45 10.99 14.82
CA SER A 269 -8.09 10.80 15.30
C SER A 269 -7.38 9.75 14.47
N ARG A 270 -6.05 9.82 14.49
CA ARG A 270 -5.19 8.73 14.04
C ARG A 270 -4.29 8.28 15.17
N SER A 271 -3.94 7.00 15.17
CA SER A 271 -3.01 6.43 16.14
C SER A 271 -2.00 5.53 15.44
N TRP A 272 -0.83 5.36 16.05
CA TRP A 272 0.20 4.44 15.56
C TRP A 272 0.88 3.71 16.69
N ASN A 273 1.03 2.40 16.50
CA ASN A 273 1.66 1.53 17.48
C ASN A 273 3.18 1.71 17.49
N ILE A 274 3.81 1.39 18.62
CA ILE A 274 5.27 1.43 18.76
C ILE A 274 5.94 0.57 17.66
N ALA A 275 6.86 1.18 16.90
CA ALA A 275 7.69 0.50 15.90
C ALA A 275 8.85 -0.29 16.56
N ASN A 276 8.52 -1.20 17.47
CA ASN A 276 9.47 -2.07 18.14
C ASN A 276 8.75 -3.30 18.71
N ASN A 277 9.02 -4.49 18.17
CA ASN A 277 8.29 -5.72 18.53
C ASN A 277 8.32 -6.01 20.03
N ALA A 278 9.49 -5.93 20.67
CA ALA A 278 9.63 -6.27 22.09
C ALA A 278 8.90 -5.29 22.99
N LYS A 279 9.03 -3.98 22.74
CA LYS A 279 8.32 -2.94 23.50
C LYS A 279 6.81 -3.02 23.30
N TYR A 280 6.37 -3.26 22.06
CA TYR A 280 4.95 -3.44 21.74
C TYR A 280 4.34 -4.63 22.49
N MET A 281 4.99 -5.81 22.46
CA MET A 281 4.52 -7.00 23.17
C MET A 281 4.51 -6.79 24.69
N ALA A 282 5.58 -6.20 25.26
CA ALA A 282 5.66 -5.92 26.69
C ALA A 282 4.57 -4.93 27.14
N ALA A 283 4.35 -3.85 26.37
CA ALA A 283 3.33 -2.87 26.69
C ALA A 283 1.91 -3.48 26.69
N LEU A 284 1.61 -4.34 25.72
CA LEU A 284 0.36 -5.09 25.70
C LEU A 284 0.26 -6.05 26.87
N GLN A 285 1.32 -6.81 27.20
CA GLN A 285 1.34 -7.73 28.34
C GLN A 285 1.03 -7.00 29.66
N ASP A 286 1.70 -5.88 29.88
CA ASP A 286 1.61 -5.08 31.11
C ASP A 286 0.38 -4.15 31.15
N ASN A 287 -0.43 -4.12 30.07
CA ASN A 287 -1.56 -3.20 29.87
C ASN A 287 -1.15 -1.71 30.01
N THR A 288 0.02 -1.36 29.49
CA THR A 288 0.51 0.02 29.39
C THR A 288 0.33 0.57 27.97
N SER A 289 0.63 1.85 27.75
CA SER A 289 0.45 2.46 26.42
C SER A 289 1.40 1.85 25.38
N TYR A 290 0.84 1.39 24.27
CA TYR A 290 1.56 0.84 23.12
C TYR A 290 1.35 1.65 21.83
N GLN A 291 0.67 2.79 21.92
CA GLN A 291 0.36 3.66 20.78
C GLN A 291 0.48 5.14 21.13
N GLU A 292 0.77 5.95 20.12
CA GLU A 292 0.59 7.40 20.16
C GLU A 292 -0.72 7.74 19.46
N VAL A 293 -1.35 8.86 19.85
CA VAL A 293 -2.65 9.31 19.31
C VAL A 293 -2.58 10.79 18.99
N GLU A 294 -3.06 11.14 17.81
CA GLU A 294 -3.20 12.50 17.32
C GLU A 294 -4.67 12.79 17.04
N GLN A 295 -5.19 13.89 17.61
CA GLN A 295 -6.52 14.40 17.28
C GLN A 295 -6.41 15.30 16.06
N LEU A 296 -7.22 15.05 15.05
CA LEU A 296 -7.17 15.80 13.80
C LEU A 296 -8.00 17.07 13.95
N THR A 297 -7.42 18.19 13.50
CA THR A 297 -8.17 19.42 13.32
C THR A 297 -9.00 19.35 12.02
N LEU A 298 -9.88 20.34 11.85
CA LEU A 298 -10.61 20.53 10.58
C LEU A 298 -9.63 20.69 9.40
N LEU A 299 -8.52 21.40 9.62
CA LEU A 299 -7.53 21.70 8.60
C LEU A 299 -6.68 20.48 8.24
N ASP A 300 -6.31 19.66 9.24
CA ASP A 300 -5.64 18.37 8.98
C ASP A 300 -6.51 17.48 8.11
N SER A 301 -7.80 17.39 8.45
CA SER A 301 -8.78 16.59 7.70
C SER A 301 -9.02 17.11 6.27
N TYR A 302 -9.03 18.43 6.09
CA TYR A 302 -9.11 19.06 4.77
C TYR A 302 -7.86 18.74 3.94
N ASN A 303 -6.67 18.99 4.48
CA ASN A 303 -5.40 18.74 3.78
C ASN A 303 -5.24 17.26 3.42
N GLU A 304 -5.61 16.34 4.33
CA GLU A 304 -5.58 14.91 4.07
C GLU A 304 -6.57 14.49 2.97
N TYR A 305 -7.77 15.05 2.94
CA TYR A 305 -8.74 14.81 1.86
C TYR A 305 -8.20 15.27 0.49
N ILE A 306 -7.58 16.45 0.42
CA ILE A 306 -6.96 16.95 -0.81
C ILE A 306 -5.83 16.01 -1.26
N MET A 307 -4.90 15.69 -0.35
CA MET A 307 -3.75 14.82 -0.63
C MET A 307 -4.18 13.45 -1.14
N THR A 308 -5.13 12.81 -0.46
CA THR A 308 -5.55 11.44 -0.78
C THR A 308 -6.41 11.37 -2.02
N SER A 309 -7.36 12.30 -2.19
CA SER A 309 -8.33 12.25 -3.30
C SER A 309 -7.69 12.61 -4.64
N LEU A 310 -6.79 13.60 -4.66
CA LEU A 310 -6.13 14.07 -5.88
C LEU A 310 -5.24 12.99 -6.52
N ARG A 311 -4.71 12.06 -5.72
CA ARG A 311 -3.93 10.91 -6.18
C ARG A 311 -4.75 9.88 -6.94
N THR A 312 -6.07 9.97 -6.91
CA THR A 312 -6.99 8.98 -7.52
C THR A 312 -7.58 9.45 -8.84
N MET A 313 -8.10 8.51 -9.64
CA MET A 313 -8.88 8.84 -10.84
C MET A 313 -10.25 9.48 -10.56
N TRP A 314 -10.70 9.45 -9.30
CA TRP A 314 -11.95 10.10 -8.89
C TRP A 314 -11.73 11.58 -8.60
N GLY A 315 -10.55 11.93 -8.09
CA GLY A 315 -10.15 13.31 -7.86
C GLY A 315 -10.85 13.95 -6.67
N VAL A 316 -10.74 15.27 -6.57
CA VAL A 316 -11.31 16.09 -5.50
C VAL A 316 -12.68 16.61 -5.92
N GLU A 317 -13.74 16.32 -5.16
CA GLU A 317 -15.08 16.86 -5.38
C GLU A 317 -15.31 18.16 -4.57
N LEU A 318 -15.75 19.24 -5.23
CA LEU A 318 -16.03 20.52 -4.56
C LEU A 318 -17.14 20.43 -3.52
N ARG A 319 -18.14 19.58 -3.80
CA ARG A 319 -19.28 19.38 -2.92
C ARG A 319 -18.85 18.77 -1.58
N GLU A 320 -17.97 17.78 -1.62
CA GLU A 320 -17.37 17.18 -0.42
C GLU A 320 -16.59 18.22 0.40
N ILE A 321 -15.89 19.15 -0.27
CA ILE A 321 -15.19 20.23 0.46
C ILE A 321 -16.18 21.12 1.20
N GLU A 322 -17.23 21.55 0.53
CA GLU A 322 -18.24 22.43 1.13
C GLU A 322 -19.00 21.75 2.26
N GLU A 323 -19.46 20.52 2.06
CA GLU A 323 -20.25 19.78 3.05
C GLU A 323 -19.44 19.42 4.30
N ARG A 324 -18.14 19.12 4.16
CA ARG A 324 -17.30 18.65 5.28
C ARG A 324 -16.43 19.74 5.91
N PHE A 325 -15.98 20.72 5.12
CA PHE A 325 -14.97 21.71 5.53
C PHE A 325 -15.44 23.16 5.39
N GLY A 326 -16.56 23.40 4.68
CA GLY A 326 -17.19 24.70 4.55
C GLY A 326 -16.79 25.50 3.30
N THR A 327 -17.56 26.56 3.04
CA THR A 327 -17.46 27.39 1.82
C THR A 327 -16.14 28.16 1.71
N ASP A 328 -15.50 28.50 2.83
CA ASP A 328 -14.24 29.24 2.84
C ASP A 328 -13.09 28.39 2.31
N LEU A 329 -13.02 27.12 2.73
CA LEU A 329 -12.02 26.16 2.25
C LEU A 329 -12.29 25.72 0.82
N GLN A 330 -13.56 25.58 0.42
CA GLN A 330 -13.93 25.37 -0.99
C GLN A 330 -13.45 26.55 -1.86
N SER A 331 -13.67 27.79 -1.42
CA SER A 331 -13.24 28.99 -2.14
C SER A 331 -11.71 29.10 -2.22
N HIS A 332 -11.00 28.68 -1.17
CA HIS A 332 -9.54 28.56 -1.20
C HIS A 332 -9.09 27.53 -2.24
N PHE A 333 -9.63 26.30 -2.19
CA PHE A 333 -9.29 25.25 -3.15
C PHE A 333 -9.48 25.71 -4.60
N VAL A 334 -10.65 26.29 -4.93
CA VAL A 334 -10.95 26.77 -6.30
C VAL A 334 -9.95 27.83 -6.76
N ARG A 335 -9.49 28.69 -5.86
CA ARG A 335 -8.48 29.72 -6.19
C ARG A 335 -7.11 29.11 -6.44
N GLU A 336 -6.63 28.23 -5.55
CA GLU A 336 -5.28 27.67 -5.66
C GLU A 336 -5.19 26.65 -6.81
N ILE A 337 -6.24 25.87 -7.08
CA ILE A 337 -6.26 24.87 -8.17
C ILE A 337 -6.28 25.51 -9.56
N ALA A 338 -6.73 26.76 -9.69
CA ALA A 338 -6.92 27.43 -10.98
C ALA A 338 -5.64 27.48 -11.81
N LEU A 339 -4.48 27.72 -11.17
CA LEU A 339 -3.18 27.72 -11.84
C LEU A 339 -2.86 26.38 -12.50
N PHE A 340 -3.14 25.27 -11.81
CA PHE A 340 -2.87 23.93 -12.34
C PHE A 340 -3.85 23.51 -13.43
N VAL A 341 -5.07 24.06 -13.42
CA VAL A 341 -6.02 23.91 -14.52
C VAL A 341 -5.56 24.67 -15.76
N GLU A 342 -5.10 25.91 -15.60
CA GLU A 342 -4.53 26.71 -16.69
C GLU A 342 -3.31 26.04 -17.32
N GLN A 343 -2.45 25.43 -16.48
CA GLN A 343 -1.29 24.64 -16.90
C GLN A 343 -1.64 23.26 -17.49
N GLN A 344 -2.92 22.88 -17.57
CA GLN A 344 -3.37 21.56 -18.04
C GLN A 344 -2.83 20.37 -17.22
N LYS A 345 -2.40 20.62 -15.97
CA LYS A 345 -2.00 19.58 -15.02
C LYS A 345 -3.20 19.01 -14.26
N VAL A 346 -4.28 19.78 -14.18
CA VAL A 346 -5.55 19.35 -13.59
C VAL A 346 -6.68 19.62 -14.57
N GLN A 347 -7.62 18.70 -14.66
CA GLN A 347 -8.86 18.87 -15.40
C GLN A 347 -10.04 19.04 -14.45
N SER A 348 -10.93 19.97 -14.77
CA SER A 348 -12.23 20.09 -14.13
C SER A 348 -13.26 19.28 -14.89
N GLU A 349 -14.08 18.53 -14.16
CA GLU A 349 -15.09 17.64 -14.71
C GLU A 349 -16.49 18.26 -14.60
N PRO A 350 -17.44 17.93 -15.51
CA PRO A 350 -18.80 18.47 -15.47
C PRO A 350 -19.56 18.19 -14.16
N ASN A 351 -19.16 17.17 -13.41
CA ASN A 351 -19.74 16.83 -12.10
C ASN A 351 -19.17 17.65 -10.93
N GLY A 352 -18.26 18.59 -11.18
CA GLY A 352 -17.61 19.40 -10.14
C GLY A 352 -16.42 18.72 -9.45
N SER A 353 -15.88 17.65 -10.05
CA SER A 353 -14.63 17.02 -9.59
C SER A 353 -13.39 17.56 -10.32
N TYR A 354 -12.24 17.53 -9.66
CA TYR A 354 -10.94 17.95 -10.19
C TYR A 354 -9.97 16.77 -10.17
N LYS A 355 -9.41 16.44 -11.33
CA LYS A 355 -8.55 15.25 -11.50
C LYS A 355 -7.21 15.62 -12.09
N LEU A 356 -6.15 14.95 -11.66
CA LEU A 356 -4.84 15.08 -12.29
C LEU A 356 -4.91 14.58 -13.74
N THR A 357 -4.34 15.35 -14.67
CA THR A 357 -4.06 14.87 -16.02
C THR A 357 -2.85 13.93 -16.01
N ARG A 358 -2.51 13.33 -17.16
CA ARG A 358 -1.30 12.49 -17.29
C ARG A 358 -0.03 13.24 -16.86
N GLU A 359 0.08 14.52 -17.24
CA GLU A 359 1.20 15.37 -16.81
C GLU A 359 1.11 15.70 -15.31
N GLY A 360 -0.08 16.06 -14.82
CA GLY A 360 -0.27 16.39 -13.41
C GLY A 360 0.10 15.26 -12.45
N LYS A 361 -0.07 14.00 -12.86
CA LYS A 361 0.31 12.82 -12.06
C LYS A 361 1.80 12.76 -11.73
N LEU A 362 2.67 13.34 -12.56
CA LEU A 362 4.12 13.45 -12.28
C LEU A 362 4.42 14.43 -11.14
N PHE A 363 3.48 15.33 -10.84
CA PHE A 363 3.61 16.38 -9.83
C PHE A 363 2.55 16.25 -8.73
N ALA A 364 1.96 15.07 -8.55
CA ALA A 364 0.80 14.87 -7.69
C ALA A 364 1.01 15.42 -6.27
N ASP A 365 2.15 15.10 -5.65
CA ASP A 365 2.45 15.51 -4.28
C ASP A 365 2.72 17.02 -4.16
N PHE A 366 3.40 17.61 -5.16
CA PHE A 366 3.61 19.05 -5.22
C PHE A 366 2.30 19.82 -5.42
N ILE A 367 1.46 19.37 -6.34
CA ILE A 367 0.15 19.99 -6.57
C ILE A 367 -0.68 19.88 -5.29
N ALA A 368 -0.72 18.72 -4.63
CA ALA A 368 -1.42 18.57 -3.37
C ALA A 368 -0.91 19.54 -2.29
N SER A 369 0.40 19.70 -2.12
CA SER A 369 0.97 20.59 -1.09
C SER A 369 0.62 22.06 -1.31
N GLU A 370 0.53 22.52 -2.56
CA GLU A 370 0.16 23.91 -2.88
C GLU A 370 -1.33 24.20 -2.62
N LEU A 371 -2.16 23.16 -2.48
CA LEU A 371 -3.60 23.26 -2.20
C LEU A 371 -3.92 23.16 -0.70
N PHE A 372 -2.91 22.94 0.13
CA PHE A 372 -3.09 22.85 1.57
C PHE A 372 -3.39 24.21 2.17
N PHE A 373 -4.30 24.21 3.14
CA PHE A 373 -4.55 25.37 3.97
C PHE A 373 -3.69 25.29 5.22
N VAL A 374 -2.69 26.17 5.32
CA VAL A 374 -1.83 26.31 6.49
C VAL A 374 -2.03 27.72 7.06
N PRO A 375 -2.61 27.87 8.26
CA PRO A 375 -2.77 29.16 8.91
C PRO A 375 -1.41 29.85 9.07
N LYS A 376 -1.34 31.13 8.73
CA LYS A 376 -0.15 31.96 8.92
C LYS A 376 0.06 32.35 10.37
#